data_AF-A0A9X4AVZ5-F1
#
_entry.id   AF-A0A9X4AVZ5-F1
#
_cell.length_a   1.000
_cell.length_b   1.000
_cell.length_c   1.000
_cell.angle_alpha   90.00
_cell.angle_beta   90.00
_cell.angle_gamma   90.00
#
_symmetry.space_group_name_H-M   'P 1'
#
loop_
_entity.id
_entity.type
_entity.pdbx_description
1 polymer ?
#
loop_
_entity_poly.entity_id
_entity_poly.type
_entity_poly.pdbx_seq_one_letter_code
_entity_poly.pdbx_strand_id
1 'polypeptide(L)'
;MATELCTRLSQKLGIAREALVHSGHDSGRLDAEWDYYFHGLECCFTSRRTGQVLDVELSFGDEFGVLDPWFFHRFLATTDRYAALAAKLVDGYHDTKRALDVLVGTGRLSRVTGAFAEHARHGVVAKDSEAV
;
A
#
# COMPACT_ATOMS: atom_id res chain seq x y z
N MET A 1 -2.26 7.21 5.66
CA MET A 1 -3.52 6.55 5.24
C MET A 1 -3.44 5.04 5.42
N ALA A 2 -2.47 4.33 4.82
CA ALA A 2 -2.32 2.88 4.98
C ALA A 2 -2.24 2.45 6.45
N THR A 3 -1.34 3.04 7.24
CA THR A 3 -1.20 2.78 8.69
C THR A 3 -2.50 2.95 9.46
N GLU A 4 -3.30 3.96 9.11
CA GLU A 4 -4.59 4.24 9.77
C GLU A 4 -5.62 3.14 9.43
N LEU A 5 -5.73 2.75 8.16
CA LEU A 5 -6.65 1.69 7.74
C LEU A 5 -6.26 0.33 8.32
N CYS A 6 -4.96 -0.02 8.33
CA CYS A 6 -4.47 -1.23 8.99
C CYS A 6 -4.70 -1.21 10.50
N THR A 7 -4.52 -0.06 11.16
CA THR A 7 -4.80 0.08 12.60
C THR A 7 -6.27 -0.16 12.91
N ARG A 8 -7.17 0.45 12.15
CA ARG A 8 -8.62 0.24 12.30
C ARG A 8 -9.02 -1.21 12.02
N LEU A 9 -8.43 -1.85 11.02
CA LEU A 9 -8.71 -3.24 10.69
C LEU A 9 -8.23 -4.19 11.79
N SER A 10 -7.02 -3.98 12.30
CA SER A 10 -6.48 -4.70 13.46
C SER A 10 -7.39 -4.57 14.68
N GLN A 11 -7.86 -3.36 15.01
CA GLN A 11 -8.81 -3.13 16.10
C GLN A 11 -10.14 -3.86 15.87
N LYS A 12 -10.68 -3.82 14.65
CA LYS A 12 -11.94 -4.50 14.30
C LYS A 12 -11.83 -6.02 14.48
N LEU A 13 -10.71 -6.60 14.07
CA LEU A 13 -10.46 -8.04 14.10
C LEU A 13 -9.96 -8.53 15.46
N GLY A 14 -9.55 -7.63 16.36
CA GLY A 14 -9.00 -7.97 17.66
C GLY A 14 -7.63 -8.67 17.59
N ILE A 15 -6.84 -8.39 16.55
CA ILE A 15 -5.50 -8.96 16.34
C ILE A 15 -4.44 -7.88 16.27
N ALA A 16 -3.18 -8.21 16.55
CA ALA A 16 -2.05 -7.31 16.36
C ALA A 16 -1.90 -6.91 14.88
N ARG A 17 -1.37 -5.71 14.59
CA ARG A 17 -1.26 -5.21 13.21
C ARG A 17 -0.31 -6.07 12.37
N GLU A 18 0.75 -6.55 12.99
CA GLU A 18 1.77 -7.41 12.38
C GLU A 18 1.19 -8.80 12.05
N ALA A 19 0.11 -9.19 12.73
CA ALA A 19 -0.61 -10.44 12.47
C ALA A 19 -1.60 -10.34 11.30
N LEU A 20 -1.87 -9.14 10.77
CA LEU A 20 -2.78 -8.96 9.63
C LEU A 20 -2.35 -9.78 8.41
N VAL A 21 -1.04 -9.98 8.22
CA VAL A 21 -0.46 -10.78 7.13
C VAL A 21 -0.92 -12.24 7.13
N HIS A 22 -1.39 -12.76 8.27
CA HIS A 22 -1.85 -14.15 8.42
C HIS A 22 -3.37 -14.31 8.19
N SER A 23 -4.06 -13.26 7.74
CA SER A 23 -5.53 -13.27 7.57
C SER A 23 -6.01 -13.99 6.30
N GLY A 24 -5.10 -14.48 5.46
CA GLY A 24 -5.42 -15.31 4.30
C GLY A 24 -6.18 -14.56 3.20
N HIS A 25 -7.40 -15.02 2.88
CA HIS A 25 -8.25 -14.46 1.82
C HIS A 25 -9.58 -13.89 2.33
N ASP A 26 -9.64 -13.51 3.61
CA ASP A 26 -10.86 -12.95 4.20
C ASP A 26 -11.20 -11.57 3.61
N SER A 27 -12.48 -11.22 3.57
CA SER A 27 -12.96 -9.90 3.14
C SER A 27 -14.13 -9.44 3.97
N GLY A 28 -14.34 -8.13 4.04
CA GLY A 28 -15.50 -7.59 4.70
C GLY A 28 -15.58 -6.08 4.65
N ARG A 29 -16.55 -5.56 5.39
CA ARG A 29 -16.68 -4.13 5.65
C ARG A 29 -15.77 -3.75 6.79
N LEU A 30 -14.82 -2.84 6.57
CA LEU A 30 -14.06 -2.24 7.66
C LEU A 30 -15.00 -1.37 8.50
N ASP A 31 -15.64 -0.40 7.86
CA ASP A 31 -16.64 0.51 8.44
C ASP A 31 -17.64 1.02 7.39
N ALA A 32 -18.27 2.17 7.64
CA ALA A 32 -19.21 2.80 6.71
C ALA A 32 -18.54 3.24 5.40
N GLU A 33 -17.26 3.59 5.42
CA GLU A 33 -16.54 4.24 4.32
C GLU A 33 -15.64 3.26 3.54
N TRP A 34 -15.20 2.15 4.16
CA TRP A 34 -14.20 1.26 3.57
C TRP A 34 -14.61 -0.22 3.63
N ASP A 35 -14.37 -0.90 2.51
CA ASP A 35 -14.31 -2.36 2.42
C ASP A 35 -12.84 -2.82 2.46
N TYR A 36 -12.58 -4.05 2.91
CA TYR A 36 -11.26 -4.68 2.90
C TYR A 36 -11.31 -6.09 2.27
N TYR A 37 -10.19 -6.51 1.68
CA TYR A 37 -9.98 -7.86 1.18
C TYR A 37 -8.50 -8.24 1.34
N PHE A 38 -8.22 -9.31 2.07
CA PHE A 38 -6.90 -9.91 2.15
C PHE A 38 -6.63 -10.78 0.94
N HIS A 39 -5.41 -10.73 0.44
CA HIS A 39 -4.94 -11.61 -0.63
C HIS A 39 -3.44 -11.77 -0.49
N GLY A 40 -2.94 -13.01 -0.53
CA GLY A 40 -1.50 -13.26 -0.39
C GLY A 40 -0.92 -12.73 0.92
N LEU A 41 -0.02 -11.76 0.82
CA LEU A 41 0.63 -11.06 1.93
C LEU A 41 0.17 -9.59 2.01
N GLU A 42 -0.95 -9.28 1.37
CA GLU A 42 -1.42 -7.93 1.11
C GLU A 42 -2.88 -7.75 1.59
N CYS A 43 -3.29 -6.48 1.74
CA CYS A 43 -4.69 -6.13 2.00
C CYS A 43 -5.13 -4.95 1.13
N CYS A 44 -6.20 -5.18 0.36
CA CYS A 44 -6.83 -4.18 -0.46
C CYS A 44 -7.97 -3.50 0.30
N PHE A 45 -7.89 -2.18 0.43
CA PHE A 45 -8.96 -1.32 0.91
C PHE A 45 -9.64 -0.60 -0.26
N THR A 46 -10.97 -0.60 -0.28
CA THR A 46 -11.75 0.13 -1.29
C THR A 46 -12.68 1.13 -0.62
N SER A 47 -12.57 2.40 -1.00
CA SER A 47 -13.48 3.43 -0.52
C SER A 47 -14.85 3.23 -1.16
N ARG A 48 -15.87 3.10 -0.33
CA ARG A 48 -17.27 2.97 -0.75
C ARG A 48 -17.85 4.27 -1.31
N ARG A 49 -17.21 5.40 -1.00
CA ARG A 49 -17.63 6.73 -1.43
C ARG A 49 -17.02 7.14 -2.76
N THR A 50 -15.72 6.89 -2.95
CA THR A 50 -14.98 7.37 -4.12
C THR A 50 -14.56 6.27 -5.08
N GLY A 51 -14.62 5.00 -4.67
CA GLY A 51 -14.04 3.89 -5.44
C GLY A 51 -12.50 3.86 -5.40
N GLN A 52 -11.87 4.73 -4.60
CA GLN A 52 -10.42 4.74 -4.41
C GLN A 52 -9.96 3.40 -3.85
N VAL A 53 -8.90 2.86 -4.44
CA VAL A 53 -8.31 1.58 -4.03
C VAL A 53 -6.92 1.79 -3.46
N LEU A 54 -6.66 1.21 -2.30
CA LEU A 54 -5.35 1.17 -1.66
C LEU A 54 -5.00 -0.28 -1.35
N ASP A 55 -4.02 -0.83 -2.04
CA ASP A 55 -3.43 -2.12 -1.67
C ASP A 55 -2.21 -1.89 -0.79
N VAL A 56 -2.12 -2.65 0.31
CA VAL A 56 -1.10 -2.50 1.34
C VAL A 56 -0.33 -3.80 1.49
N GLU A 57 1.00 -3.72 1.37
CA GLU A 57 1.92 -4.81 1.71
C GLU A 57 1.97 -5.01 3.23
N LEU A 58 1.64 -6.21 3.70
CA LEU A 58 1.66 -6.55 5.13
C LEU A 58 2.95 -7.29 5.52
N SER A 59 3.81 -7.64 4.56
CA SER A 59 5.04 -8.40 4.79
C SER A 59 6.23 -7.59 5.36
N PHE A 60 6.00 -6.32 5.72
CA PHE A 60 7.05 -5.42 6.21
C PHE A 60 6.87 -5.07 7.70
N GLY A 61 6.22 -5.94 8.46
CA GLY A 61 5.97 -5.74 9.89
C GLY A 61 4.92 -4.66 10.12
N ASP A 62 5.29 -3.57 10.78
CA ASP A 62 4.41 -2.41 11.00
C ASP A 62 4.61 -1.28 9.99
N GLU A 63 5.47 -1.48 8.98
CA GLU A 63 5.65 -0.58 7.85
C GLU A 63 4.61 -0.83 6.74
N PHE A 64 3.47 -0.15 6.83
CA PHE A 64 2.37 -0.25 5.88
C PHE A 64 2.49 0.71 4.67
N GLY A 65 3.58 1.49 4.59
CA GLY A 65 3.81 2.49 3.55
C GLY A 65 4.59 1.99 2.32
N VAL A 66 4.83 0.68 2.21
CA VAL A 66 5.61 0.13 1.11
C VAL A 66 4.89 0.25 -0.22
N LEU A 67 5.57 0.85 -1.20
CA LEU A 67 5.05 1.09 -2.54
C LEU A 67 5.48 -0.02 -3.50
N ASP A 68 4.57 -0.96 -3.74
CA ASP A 68 4.64 -1.83 -4.92
C ASP A 68 4.23 -1.02 -6.18
N PRO A 69 4.91 -1.19 -7.33
CA PRO A 69 4.59 -0.46 -8.55
C PRO A 69 3.15 -0.64 -9.04
N TRP A 70 2.61 -1.85 -9.02
CA TRP A 70 1.25 -2.11 -9.48
C TRP A 70 0.21 -1.53 -8.52
N PHE A 71 0.39 -1.74 -7.23
CA PHE A 71 -0.53 -1.22 -6.22
C PHE A 71 -0.53 0.30 -6.16
N PHE A 72 0.66 0.92 -6.25
CA PHE A 72 0.78 2.36 -6.30
C PHE A 72 0.14 2.95 -7.56
N HIS A 73 0.34 2.33 -8.72
CA HIS A 73 -0.37 2.72 -9.93
C HIS A 73 -1.88 2.64 -9.77
N ARG A 74 -2.40 1.55 -9.20
CA ARG A 74 -3.84 1.36 -8.96
C ARG A 74 -4.40 2.43 -8.04
N PHE A 75 -3.66 2.82 -7.01
CA PHE A 75 -4.01 3.96 -6.16
C PHE A 75 -4.06 5.27 -6.94
N LEU A 76 -3.05 5.58 -7.76
CA LEU A 76 -3.05 6.80 -8.59
C LEU A 76 -4.23 6.82 -9.57
N ALA A 77 -4.53 5.69 -10.21
CA ALA A 77 -5.60 5.56 -11.21
C ALA A 77 -7.01 5.66 -10.61
N THR A 78 -7.19 5.25 -9.36
CA THR A 78 -8.49 5.27 -8.66
C THR A 78 -8.66 6.48 -7.74
N THR A 79 -7.70 7.41 -7.75
CA THR A 79 -7.78 8.65 -6.99
C THR A 79 -7.93 9.82 -7.95
N ASP A 80 -9.10 10.48 -7.95
CA ASP A 80 -9.44 11.55 -8.91
C ASP A 80 -8.34 12.60 -9.10
N ARG A 81 -7.71 13.05 -8.00
CA ARG A 81 -6.64 14.05 -8.03
C ARG A 81 -5.41 13.59 -8.84
N TYR A 82 -5.17 12.29 -8.93
CA TYR A 82 -4.00 11.69 -9.58
C TYR A 82 -4.32 11.02 -10.91
N ALA A 83 -5.59 10.95 -11.33
CA ALA A 83 -6.01 10.27 -12.56
C ALA A 83 -5.23 10.74 -13.80
N ALA A 84 -4.99 12.05 -13.92
CA ALA A 84 -4.21 12.62 -15.03
C ALA A 84 -2.71 12.22 -15.00
N LEU A 85 -2.15 11.97 -13.81
CA LEU A 85 -0.79 11.45 -13.66
C LEU A 85 -0.76 9.96 -14.01
N ALA A 86 -1.71 9.18 -13.51
CA ALA A 86 -1.84 7.76 -13.80
C ALA A 86 -1.97 7.50 -15.30
N ALA A 87 -2.71 8.33 -16.03
CA ALA A 87 -2.85 8.25 -17.48
C ALA A 87 -1.53 8.41 -18.26
N LYS A 88 -0.47 8.94 -17.64
CA LYS A 88 0.87 9.05 -18.24
C LYS A 88 1.72 7.80 -18.02
N LEU A 89 1.31 6.91 -17.12
CA LEU A 89 1.97 5.65 -16.78
C LEU A 89 1.26 4.52 -17.56
N VAL A 90 1.44 4.52 -18.88
CA VAL A 90 0.70 3.66 -19.83
C VAL A 90 0.89 2.18 -19.50
N ASP A 91 2.13 1.77 -19.21
CA ASP A 91 2.40 0.48 -18.59
C ASP A 91 2.39 0.68 -17.07
N GLY A 92 1.24 0.42 -16.46
CA GLY A 92 1.00 0.70 -15.05
C GLY A 92 2.04 0.08 -14.11
N TYR A 93 2.64 -1.06 -14.45
CA TYR A 93 3.72 -1.64 -13.65
C TYR A 93 5.08 -1.02 -14.00
N HIS A 94 5.51 -1.13 -15.26
CA HIS A 94 6.89 -0.76 -15.64
C HIS A 94 7.12 0.75 -15.57
N ASP A 95 6.15 1.58 -15.96
CA ASP A 95 6.27 3.04 -15.88
C ASP A 95 6.31 3.51 -14.43
N THR A 96 5.43 2.96 -13.60
CA THR A 96 5.39 3.29 -12.18
C THR A 96 6.66 2.84 -11.48
N LYS A 97 7.18 1.65 -11.81
CA LYS A 97 8.46 1.17 -11.29
C LYS A 97 9.59 2.13 -11.65
N ARG A 98 9.67 2.58 -12.90
CA ARG A 98 10.66 3.58 -13.34
C ARG A 98 10.52 4.90 -12.56
N ALA A 99 9.30 5.37 -12.36
CA ALA A 99 9.05 6.58 -11.57
C ALA A 99 9.52 6.42 -10.12
N LEU A 100 9.21 5.28 -9.48
CA LEU A 100 9.69 4.99 -8.12
C LEU A 100 11.22 4.91 -8.05
N ASP A 101 11.88 4.27 -9.03
CA ASP A 101 13.34 4.22 -9.11
C ASP A 101 13.97 5.62 -9.26
N VAL A 102 13.35 6.53 -10.04
CA VAL A 102 13.75 7.94 -10.11
C VAL A 102 13.60 8.62 -8.75
N LEU A 103 12.48 8.42 -8.06
CA LEU A 103 12.25 9.02 -6.75
C LEU A 103 13.25 8.52 -5.70
N VAL A 104 13.65 7.24 -5.75
CA VAL A 104 14.77 6.70 -4.96
C VAL A 104 16.07 7.41 -5.31
N GLY A 105 16.40 7.57 -6.59
CA GLY A 105 17.61 8.25 -7.05
C GLY A 105 17.70 9.72 -6.62
N THR A 106 16.55 10.40 -6.49
CA THR A 106 16.46 11.77 -5.96
C THR A 106 16.44 11.83 -4.42
N GLY A 107 16.46 10.69 -3.74
CA GLY A 107 16.43 10.59 -2.29
C GLY A 107 15.06 10.85 -1.66
N ARG A 108 13.97 10.92 -2.44
CA ARG A 108 12.58 11.09 -1.94
C ARG A 108 11.99 9.80 -1.38
N LEU A 109 12.46 8.66 -1.86
CA LEU A 109 12.10 7.34 -1.34
C LEU A 109 13.36 6.63 -0.80
N SER A 110 13.15 5.73 0.17
CA SER A 110 14.17 4.82 0.70
C SER A 110 13.82 3.38 0.34
N ARG A 111 14.83 2.55 0.05
CA ARG A 111 14.64 1.10 -0.08
C ARG A 111 14.50 0.47 1.30
N VAL A 112 13.59 -0.48 1.43
CA VAL A 112 13.37 -1.29 2.65
C VAL A 112 13.36 -2.77 2.31
N THR A 113 13.69 -3.60 3.28
CA THR A 113 13.68 -5.06 3.15
C THR A 113 12.60 -5.65 4.05
N GLY A 114 11.89 -6.65 3.55
CA GLY A 114 10.80 -7.32 4.26
C GLY A 114 11.26 -7.95 5.58
N ALA A 115 10.35 -7.98 6.55
CA ALA A 115 10.61 -8.53 7.88
C ALA A 115 10.64 -10.06 7.90
N PHE A 116 10.07 -10.71 6.88
CA PHE A 116 10.00 -12.17 6.77
C PHE A 116 11.16 -12.72 5.95
N ALA A 117 12.12 -13.33 6.63
CA ALA A 117 13.38 -13.84 6.05
C ALA A 117 13.19 -14.85 4.90
N GLU A 118 12.06 -15.54 4.88
CA GLU A 118 11.77 -16.63 3.93
C GLU A 118 11.40 -16.11 2.53
N HIS A 119 11.06 -14.82 2.41
CA HIS A 119 10.77 -14.15 1.16
C HIS A 119 11.30 -12.72 1.24
N ALA A 120 12.62 -12.53 1.10
CA ALA A 120 13.25 -11.20 1.13
C ALA A 120 12.65 -10.28 0.05
N ARG A 121 11.52 -9.65 0.36
CA ARG A 121 10.82 -8.70 -0.47
C ARG A 121 11.50 -7.36 -0.32
N HIS A 122 11.65 -6.67 -1.43
CA HIS A 122 12.31 -5.38 -1.48
C HIS A 122 11.23 -4.36 -1.82
N GLY A 123 11.12 -3.35 -0.97
CA GLY A 123 10.12 -2.30 -1.10
C GLY A 123 10.78 -0.93 -1.20
N VAL A 124 9.95 0.08 -1.45
CA VAL A 124 10.34 1.48 -1.26
C VAL A 124 9.30 2.19 -0.42
N VAL A 125 9.73 3.07 0.48
CA VAL A 125 8.88 3.88 1.34
C VAL A 125 9.20 5.35 1.15
N ALA A 126 8.22 6.23 1.37
CA ALA A 126 8.49 7.66 1.43
C ALA A 126 9.42 7.96 2.60
N LYS A 127 10.39 8.85 2.39
CA LYS A 127 11.10 9.41 3.54
C LYS A 127 10.17 10.40 4.22
N ASP A 128 10.06 10.30 5.54
CA ASP A 128 9.49 11.37 6.33
C ASP A 128 10.29 12.64 6.00
N SER A 129 9.60 13.64 5.46
CA SER A 129 10.17 14.97 5.38
C SER A 129 10.39 15.44 6.82
N GLU A 130 11.65 15.65 7.22
CA GLU A 130 11.91 16.54 8.35
C GLU A 130 11.13 17.82 8.05
N ALA A 131 10.21 18.18 8.95
CA ALA A 131 9.55 19.46 8.90
C ALA A 131 10.66 20.52 8.95
N VAL A 132 10.91 21.17 7.81
CA VAL A 132 11.69 22.41 7.75
C VAL A 132 10.82 23.55 8.27
#